data_AF-A0AAW8I683-F1
#
_entry.id   AF-A0AAW8I683-F1
#
_cell.length_a   1.000
_cell.length_b   1.000
_cell.length_c   1.000
_cell.angle_alpha   90.00
_cell.angle_beta   90.00
_cell.angle_gamma   90.00
#
_symmetry.space_group_name_H-M   'P 1'
#
loop_
_entity.id
_entity.type
_entity.pdbx_description
1 polymer ?
#
loop_
_entity_poly.entity_id
_entity_poly.type
_entity_poly.pdbx_seq_one_letter_code
_entity_poly.pdbx_strand_id
1 'polypeptide(L)'
;MEPVYGTVIRLARLSWRIQGLKITVTGVDNLPTSGGAVVAINHTSYLDFTFAGLPAYQQGLGRKVRFMAKQEVFDHKITGPIMRSLRHIPVDRQDGSASYDAAVRMLKAGELVGVYPEATISRSFEIKEFKTGAARMAIEAGVPIVPHIVWGAQRIWTKDRPKKLFRPKVPVTIVVGERIEPTLPTAELNGLLHSRMQHLLERAQELYGPHPAGEFWVPHRLGGGAPSLAEAARLDAQEAAVRAARRAQRAHPAGAPEQ
;
A
#
# COMPACT_ATOMS: atom_id res chain seq x y z
N MET A 1 21.95 0.80 -14.04
CA MET A 1 21.84 0.61 -12.58
C MET A 1 21.17 1.83 -11.98
N GLU A 2 20.21 1.67 -11.06
CA GLU A 2 19.54 2.79 -10.36
C GLU A 2 20.15 2.99 -8.94
N PRO A 3 21.22 3.79 -8.80
CA PRO A 3 22.00 3.86 -7.55
C PRO A 3 21.20 4.43 -6.37
N VAL A 4 20.27 5.33 -6.64
CA VAL A 4 19.43 5.94 -5.60
C VAL A 4 18.50 4.93 -4.97
N TYR A 5 17.87 4.06 -5.77
CA TYR A 5 16.99 3.00 -5.26
C TYR A 5 17.76 2.03 -4.36
N GLY A 6 18.95 1.60 -4.80
CA GLY A 6 19.81 0.74 -3.98
C GLY A 6 20.19 1.38 -2.64
N THR A 7 20.48 2.68 -2.64
CA THR A 7 20.81 3.44 -1.42
C THR A 7 19.62 3.55 -0.49
N VAL A 8 18.43 3.88 -1.00
CA VAL A 8 17.20 3.97 -0.19
C VAL A 8 16.88 2.63 0.46
N ILE A 9 16.98 1.50 -0.26
CA ILE A 9 16.78 0.17 0.34
C ILE A 9 17.80 -0.09 1.47
N ARG A 10 19.08 0.24 1.26
CA ARG A 10 20.12 0.05 2.28
C ARG A 10 19.82 0.87 3.54
N LEU A 11 19.44 2.15 3.38
CA LEU A 11 19.07 3.02 4.49
C LEU A 11 17.81 2.52 5.21
N ALA A 12 16.79 2.07 4.47
CA ALA A 12 15.59 1.48 5.06
C ALA A 12 15.95 0.25 5.92
N ARG A 13 16.76 -0.66 5.39
CA ARG A 13 17.24 -1.85 6.13
C ARG A 13 18.06 -1.49 7.37
N LEU A 14 18.95 -0.51 7.27
CA LEU A 14 19.70 -0.01 8.42
C LEU A 14 18.75 0.55 9.48
N SER A 15 17.76 1.34 9.06
CA SER A 15 16.74 1.89 9.94
C SER A 15 15.95 0.78 10.66
N TRP A 16 15.58 -0.30 9.96
CA TRP A 16 14.88 -1.45 10.54
C TRP A 16 15.73 -2.19 11.56
N ARG A 17 17.04 -2.35 11.29
CA ARG A 17 18.00 -2.93 12.24
C ARG A 17 18.10 -2.07 13.50
N ILE A 18 18.23 -0.75 13.35
CA ILE A 18 18.27 0.19 14.49
C ILE A 18 16.96 0.14 15.28
N GLN A 19 15.82 0.05 14.59
CA GLN A 19 14.48 -0.09 15.16
C GLN A 19 14.25 -1.44 15.86
N GLY A 20 15.10 -2.44 15.63
CA GLY A 20 14.96 -3.79 16.16
C GLY A 20 13.80 -4.57 15.53
N LEU A 21 13.42 -4.24 14.29
CA LEU A 21 12.33 -4.95 13.60
C LEU A 21 12.76 -6.37 13.26
N LYS A 22 11.84 -7.32 13.45
CA LYS A 22 11.99 -8.71 12.99
C LYS A 22 11.09 -8.89 11.77
N ILE A 23 11.69 -8.96 10.57
CA ILE A 23 10.92 -9.04 9.33
C ILE A 23 10.94 -10.48 8.81
N THR A 24 9.76 -11.06 8.64
CA THR A 24 9.56 -12.37 8.02
C THR A 24 8.92 -12.18 6.65
N VAL A 25 9.47 -12.84 5.63
CA VAL A 25 8.95 -12.77 4.26
C VAL A 25 8.72 -14.18 3.73
N THR A 26 7.56 -14.44 3.14
CA THR A 26 7.21 -15.72 2.52
C THR A 26 6.67 -15.51 1.11
N GLY A 27 6.87 -16.51 0.23
CA GLY A 27 6.28 -16.52 -1.11
C GLY A 27 7.00 -15.65 -2.14
N VAL A 28 8.27 -15.31 -1.92
CA VAL A 28 9.07 -14.48 -2.86
C VAL A 28 9.05 -15.06 -4.29
N ASP A 29 9.03 -16.39 -4.42
CA ASP A 29 9.01 -17.10 -5.70
C ASP A 29 7.73 -16.88 -6.52
N ASN A 30 6.64 -16.39 -5.89
CA ASN A 30 5.41 -16.04 -6.59
C ASN A 30 5.53 -14.74 -7.39
N LEU A 31 6.55 -13.91 -7.11
CA LEU A 31 6.84 -12.75 -7.95
C LEU A 31 7.39 -13.21 -9.31
N PRO A 32 6.90 -12.65 -10.44
CA PRO A 32 7.50 -12.92 -11.73
C PRO A 32 9.00 -12.63 -11.74
N THR A 33 9.78 -13.40 -12.48
CA THR A 33 11.22 -13.17 -12.64
C THR A 33 11.53 -12.21 -13.80
N SER A 34 10.57 -12.03 -14.71
CA SER A 34 10.60 -11.11 -15.85
C SER A 34 9.20 -10.55 -16.14
N GLY A 35 9.11 -9.55 -17.01
CA GLY A 35 7.83 -8.91 -17.39
C GLY A 35 7.25 -8.03 -16.28
N GLY A 36 6.13 -7.36 -16.56
CA GLY A 36 5.46 -6.48 -15.60
C GLY A 36 4.56 -7.26 -14.64
N ALA A 37 4.20 -6.64 -13.52
CA ALA A 37 3.12 -7.16 -12.66
C ALA A 37 2.52 -6.06 -11.78
N VAL A 38 1.23 -6.16 -11.51
CA VAL A 38 0.56 -5.33 -10.51
C VAL A 38 0.76 -5.97 -9.14
N VAL A 39 1.49 -5.30 -8.26
CA VAL A 39 1.71 -5.73 -6.87
C VAL A 39 0.61 -5.11 -6.01
N ALA A 40 -0.44 -5.87 -5.71
CA ALA A 40 -1.62 -5.41 -4.98
C ALA A 40 -1.45 -5.63 -3.47
N ILE A 41 -1.35 -4.55 -2.70
CA ILE A 41 -0.92 -4.58 -1.30
C ILE A 41 -2.07 -4.07 -0.41
N ASN A 42 -2.31 -4.73 0.72
CA ASN A 42 -3.20 -4.19 1.75
C ASN A 42 -2.62 -2.90 2.33
N HIS A 43 -3.46 -2.04 2.91
CA HIS A 43 -3.00 -0.78 3.47
C HIS A 43 -3.28 -0.66 4.96
N THR A 44 -2.24 -0.75 5.79
CA THR A 44 -2.33 -0.71 7.25
C THR A 44 -1.46 0.39 7.88
N SER A 45 -0.46 0.89 7.15
CA SER A 45 0.54 1.82 7.65
C SER A 45 1.02 2.81 6.60
N TYR A 46 1.48 3.98 7.04
CA TYR A 46 2.23 4.91 6.19
C TYR A 46 3.57 4.32 5.69
N LEU A 47 4.05 3.23 6.31
CA LEU A 47 5.32 2.59 5.98
C LEU A 47 5.18 1.32 5.13
N ASP A 48 3.96 0.91 4.74
CA ASP A 48 3.72 -0.34 4.01
C ASP A 48 4.61 -0.47 2.77
N PHE A 49 4.77 0.62 2.00
CA PHE A 49 5.58 0.62 0.78
C PHE A 49 7.04 0.25 1.02
N THR A 50 7.59 0.61 2.19
CA THR A 50 8.97 0.28 2.54
C THR A 50 9.15 -1.23 2.73
N PHE A 51 8.12 -1.90 3.25
CA PHE A 51 8.09 -3.35 3.47
C PHE A 51 7.69 -4.11 2.21
N ALA A 52 6.69 -3.64 1.48
CA ALA A 52 6.16 -4.29 0.28
C ALA A 52 7.18 -4.36 -0.88
N GLY A 53 8.21 -3.51 -0.88
CA GLY A 53 9.31 -3.60 -1.85
C GLY A 53 10.37 -4.66 -1.51
N LEU A 54 10.38 -5.17 -0.28
CA LEU A 54 11.40 -6.10 0.21
C LEU A 54 11.40 -7.46 -0.52
N PRO A 55 10.26 -8.10 -0.84
CA PRO A 55 10.25 -9.35 -1.59
C PRO A 55 10.95 -9.24 -2.95
N ALA A 56 10.67 -8.18 -3.72
CA ALA A 56 11.33 -7.93 -5.01
C ALA A 56 12.85 -7.72 -4.87
N TYR A 57 13.29 -7.12 -3.77
CA TYR A 57 14.72 -7.03 -3.45
C TYR A 57 15.34 -8.38 -3.08
N GLN A 58 14.64 -9.19 -2.28
CA GLN A 58 15.10 -10.53 -1.86
C GLN A 58 15.18 -11.52 -3.02
N GLN A 59 14.36 -11.34 -4.06
CA GLN A 59 14.43 -12.13 -5.29
C GLN A 59 15.82 -12.04 -5.98
N GLY A 60 16.63 -11.01 -5.67
CA GLY A 60 18.02 -10.92 -6.15
C GLY A 60 18.18 -10.51 -7.62
N LEU A 61 17.10 -10.42 -8.39
CA LEU A 61 17.09 -10.07 -9.82
C LEU A 61 17.19 -8.55 -10.10
N GLY A 62 17.43 -7.74 -9.07
CA GLY A 62 17.51 -6.29 -9.21
C GLY A 62 16.18 -5.57 -9.48
N ARG A 63 15.06 -6.31 -9.55
CA ARG A 63 13.71 -5.79 -9.80
C ARG A 63 13.25 -4.85 -8.69
N LYS A 64 12.53 -3.79 -9.07
CA LYS A 64 12.07 -2.70 -8.20
C LYS A 64 10.58 -2.50 -8.32
N VAL A 65 9.93 -2.17 -7.21
CA VAL A 65 8.50 -1.83 -7.19
C VAL A 65 8.34 -0.32 -7.34
N ARG A 66 7.47 0.09 -8.26
CA ARG A 66 7.10 1.48 -8.55
C ARG A 66 5.76 1.75 -7.90
N PHE A 67 5.77 2.35 -6.72
CA PHE A 67 4.54 2.58 -5.97
C PHE A 67 3.76 3.76 -6.53
N MET A 68 2.44 3.59 -6.61
CA MET A 68 1.52 4.69 -6.80
C MET A 68 1.30 5.40 -5.46
N ALA A 69 1.61 6.69 -5.38
CA ALA A 69 1.48 7.47 -4.15
C ALA A 69 0.89 8.85 -4.44
N LYS A 70 0.24 9.47 -3.45
CA LYS A 70 -0.48 10.73 -3.67
C LYS A 70 0.47 11.86 -4.10
N GLN A 71 0.01 12.72 -5.00
CA GLN A 71 0.77 13.87 -5.52
C GLN A 71 1.39 14.72 -4.40
N GLU A 72 0.69 14.91 -3.27
CA GLU A 72 1.19 15.74 -2.16
C GLU A 72 2.49 15.19 -1.53
N VAL A 73 2.77 13.88 -1.66
CA VAL A 73 4.03 13.26 -1.23
C VAL A 73 5.19 13.69 -2.14
N PHE A 74 4.91 13.91 -3.42
CA PHE A 74 5.86 14.36 -4.44
C PHE A 74 6.12 15.87 -4.35
N ASP A 75 5.16 16.65 -3.85
CA ASP A 75 5.29 18.10 -3.70
C ASP A 75 6.12 18.50 -2.47
N HIS A 76 6.28 17.58 -1.51
CA HIS A 76 7.05 17.84 -0.30
C HIS A 76 8.56 17.90 -0.59
N LYS A 77 9.23 18.95 -0.10
CA LYS A 77 10.64 19.29 -0.45
C LYS A 77 11.67 18.18 -0.19
N ILE A 78 11.43 17.33 0.81
CA ILE A 78 12.38 16.26 1.21
C ILE A 78 12.03 14.93 0.53
N THR A 79 10.78 14.49 0.63
CA THR A 79 10.34 13.19 0.10
C THR A 79 10.16 13.22 -1.41
N GLY A 80 9.80 14.36 -1.98
CA GLY A 80 9.52 14.50 -3.41
C GLY A 80 10.68 14.11 -4.33
N PRO A 81 11.90 14.65 -4.14
CA PRO A 81 13.07 14.24 -4.92
C PRO A 81 13.36 12.74 -4.81
N ILE A 82 13.19 12.16 -3.61
CA ILE A 82 13.38 10.73 -3.37
C ILE A 82 12.35 9.93 -4.18
N MET A 83 11.05 10.22 -4.05
CA MET A 83 9.99 9.51 -4.77
C MET A 83 10.18 9.55 -6.29
N ARG A 84 10.57 10.71 -6.85
CA ARG A 84 10.87 10.86 -8.28
C ARG A 84 12.09 10.04 -8.70
N SER A 85 13.16 10.06 -7.92
CA SER A 85 14.37 9.27 -8.20
C SER A 85 14.13 7.76 -8.16
N LEU A 86 13.13 7.32 -7.39
CA LEU A 86 12.68 5.93 -7.34
C LEU A 86 11.69 5.58 -8.46
N ARG A 87 11.38 6.53 -9.36
CA ARG A 87 10.41 6.41 -10.45
C ARG A 87 9.03 5.96 -9.96
N HIS A 88 8.63 6.39 -8.76
CA HIS A 88 7.27 6.17 -8.26
C HIS A 88 6.27 7.03 -9.04
N ILE A 89 5.01 6.60 -9.04
CA ILE A 89 3.96 7.18 -9.86
C ILE A 89 3.14 8.13 -8.98
N PRO A 90 3.13 9.44 -9.27
CA PRO A 90 2.25 10.36 -8.58
C PRO A 90 0.79 10.09 -8.95
N VAL A 91 -0.09 10.15 -7.95
CA VAL A 91 -1.54 10.03 -8.09
C VAL A 91 -2.18 11.35 -7.76
N ASP A 92 -2.62 12.06 -8.80
CA ASP A 92 -3.52 13.19 -8.65
C ASP A 92 -4.96 12.67 -8.49
N ARG A 93 -5.69 13.28 -7.56
CA ARG A 93 -7.10 12.96 -7.31
C ARG A 93 -8.04 13.71 -8.25
N GLN A 94 -7.57 14.80 -8.86
CA GLN A 94 -8.31 15.58 -9.86
C GLN A 94 -8.15 14.97 -11.26
N ASP A 95 -6.98 14.41 -11.55
CA ASP A 95 -6.69 13.70 -12.80
C ASP A 95 -6.09 12.31 -12.54
N GLY A 96 -6.95 11.37 -12.16
CA GLY A 96 -6.54 9.98 -11.95
C GLY A 96 -6.18 9.23 -13.25
N SER A 97 -6.51 9.79 -14.41
CA SER A 97 -6.29 9.14 -15.72
C SER A 97 -4.82 9.10 -16.09
N ALA A 98 -4.11 10.24 -15.94
CA ALA A 98 -2.69 10.32 -16.22
C ALA A 98 -1.85 9.33 -15.37
N SER A 99 -2.20 9.18 -14.10
CA SER A 99 -1.55 8.24 -13.18
C SER A 99 -1.80 6.78 -13.56
N TYR A 100 -3.02 6.47 -14.00
CA TYR A 100 -3.40 5.15 -14.48
C TYR A 100 -2.63 4.80 -15.77
N ASP A 101 -2.60 5.71 -16.75
CA ASP A 101 -1.89 5.48 -18.01
C ASP A 101 -0.38 5.33 -17.80
N ALA A 102 0.19 6.11 -16.87
CA ALA A 102 1.60 5.97 -16.48
C ALA A 102 1.88 4.58 -15.89
N ALA A 103 0.99 4.08 -15.03
CA ALA A 103 1.11 2.73 -14.48
C ALA A 103 1.02 1.65 -15.56
N VAL A 104 0.04 1.72 -16.46
CA VAL A 104 -0.08 0.78 -17.59
C VAL A 104 1.16 0.80 -18.47
N ARG A 105 1.72 1.97 -18.80
CA ARG A 105 2.97 2.07 -19.56
C ARG A 105 4.14 1.40 -18.86
N MET A 106 4.30 1.60 -17.54
CA MET A 106 5.38 0.97 -16.77
C MET A 106 5.22 -0.55 -16.68
N LEU A 107 3.99 -1.04 -16.50
CA LEU A 107 3.68 -2.47 -16.52
C LEU A 107 4.05 -3.10 -17.88
N LYS A 108 3.63 -2.48 -18.98
CA LYS A 108 3.99 -2.93 -20.35
C LYS A 108 5.50 -2.90 -20.60
N ALA A 109 6.21 -1.98 -19.95
CA ALA A 109 7.68 -1.88 -19.99
C ALA A 109 8.40 -2.90 -19.08
N GLY A 110 7.68 -3.79 -18.38
CA GLY A 110 8.28 -4.83 -17.55
C GLY A 110 8.50 -4.47 -16.08
N GLU A 111 8.01 -3.32 -15.63
CA GLU A 111 8.17 -2.88 -14.23
C GLU A 111 7.11 -3.51 -13.32
N LEU A 112 7.46 -3.64 -12.03
CA LEU A 112 6.47 -3.93 -11.00
C LEU A 112 5.80 -2.63 -10.55
N VAL A 113 4.47 -2.57 -10.57
CA VAL A 113 3.74 -1.39 -10.08
C VAL A 113 3.00 -1.75 -8.80
N GLY A 114 3.32 -1.08 -7.70
CA GLY A 114 2.73 -1.28 -6.39
C GLY A 114 1.48 -0.43 -6.19
N VAL A 115 0.36 -1.06 -5.83
CA VAL A 115 -0.95 -0.42 -5.70
C VAL A 115 -1.63 -0.86 -4.41
N TYR A 116 -2.46 0.02 -3.84
CA TYR A 116 -3.28 -0.26 -2.67
C TYR A 116 -4.75 -0.28 -3.09
N PRO A 117 -5.35 -1.44 -3.35
CA PRO A 117 -6.73 -1.53 -3.84
C PRO A 117 -7.77 -0.90 -2.91
N GLU A 118 -7.48 -0.85 -1.60
CA GLU A 118 -8.31 -0.24 -0.55
C GLU A 118 -8.32 1.31 -0.59
N ALA A 119 -7.41 1.93 -1.37
CA ALA A 119 -7.22 3.38 -1.58
C ALA A 119 -6.86 4.24 -0.35
N THR A 120 -7.03 3.73 0.87
CA THR A 120 -6.64 4.40 2.13
C THR A 120 -6.26 3.37 3.17
N ILE A 121 -5.43 3.78 4.14
CA ILE A 121 -5.10 2.97 5.31
C ILE A 121 -6.39 2.50 5.99
N SER A 122 -6.50 1.18 6.16
CA SER A 122 -7.55 0.50 6.90
C SER A 122 -7.39 0.76 8.40
N ARG A 123 -8.45 1.24 9.03
CA ARG A 123 -8.51 1.45 10.48
C ARG A 123 -8.83 0.16 11.24
N SER A 124 -9.56 -0.76 10.61
CA SER A 124 -9.89 -2.07 11.17
C SER A 124 -8.73 -3.06 11.04
N PHE A 125 -7.77 -2.76 10.15
CA PHE A 125 -6.71 -3.68 9.71
C PHE A 125 -7.25 -4.98 9.09
N GLU A 126 -8.52 -4.98 8.69
CA GLU A 126 -9.13 -6.00 7.83
C GLU A 126 -9.21 -5.48 6.39
N ILE A 127 -9.37 -6.40 5.43
CA ILE A 127 -9.49 -6.06 4.01
C ILE A 127 -10.80 -5.32 3.78
N LYS A 128 -10.71 -4.14 3.19
CA LYS A 128 -11.85 -3.32 2.77
C LYS A 128 -12.25 -3.60 1.33
N GLU A 129 -13.39 -3.04 0.93
CA GLU A 129 -13.80 -2.96 -0.47
C GLU A 129 -12.70 -2.38 -1.38
N PHE A 130 -12.51 -3.03 -2.52
CA PHE A 130 -11.47 -2.69 -3.49
C PHE A 130 -11.99 -1.76 -4.59
N LYS A 131 -11.13 -0.80 -4.96
CA LYS A 131 -11.24 -0.11 -6.25
C LYS A 131 -10.75 -1.03 -7.36
N THR A 132 -11.38 -0.93 -8.52
CA THR A 132 -11.11 -1.80 -9.68
C THR A 132 -9.81 -1.48 -10.42
N GLY A 133 -9.08 -0.43 -10.02
CA GLY A 133 -7.89 0.06 -10.72
C GLY A 133 -6.81 -1.03 -10.90
N ALA A 134 -6.57 -1.85 -9.88
CA ALA A 134 -5.59 -2.94 -9.95
C ALA A 134 -5.95 -3.96 -11.05
N ALA A 135 -7.22 -4.40 -11.08
CA ALA A 135 -7.73 -5.35 -12.07
C ALA A 135 -7.69 -4.75 -13.48
N ARG A 136 -8.13 -3.50 -13.65
CA ARG A 136 -8.11 -2.80 -14.95
C ARG A 136 -6.70 -2.65 -15.50
N MET A 137 -5.74 -2.21 -14.68
CA MET A 137 -4.34 -2.07 -15.10
C MET A 137 -3.74 -3.40 -15.53
N ALA A 138 -4.04 -4.49 -14.81
CA ALA A 138 -3.55 -5.82 -15.12
C ALA A 138 -4.06 -6.32 -16.48
N ILE A 139 -5.36 -6.17 -16.73
CA ILE A 139 -6.01 -6.53 -18.00
C ILE A 139 -5.42 -5.70 -19.15
N GLU A 140 -5.35 -4.38 -19.00
CA GLU A 140 -4.91 -3.48 -20.06
C GLU A 140 -3.41 -3.63 -20.40
N ALA A 141 -2.59 -3.94 -19.39
CA ALA A 141 -1.18 -4.21 -19.59
C ALA A 141 -0.89 -5.67 -20.01
N GLY A 142 -1.86 -6.58 -19.86
CA GLY A 142 -1.65 -8.01 -20.11
C GLY A 142 -0.66 -8.64 -19.14
N VAL A 143 -0.71 -8.24 -17.86
CA VAL A 143 0.25 -8.66 -16.81
C VAL A 143 -0.47 -9.24 -15.59
N PRO A 144 0.15 -10.15 -14.83
CA PRO A 144 -0.47 -10.72 -13.64
C PRO A 144 -0.60 -9.70 -12.50
N ILE A 145 -1.53 -10.00 -11.59
CA ILE A 145 -1.63 -9.37 -10.27
C ILE A 145 -0.97 -10.29 -9.24
N VAL A 146 -0.09 -9.75 -8.40
CA VAL A 146 0.53 -10.48 -7.28
C VAL A 146 -0.01 -9.91 -5.96
N PRO A 147 -0.93 -10.61 -5.28
CA PRO A 147 -1.44 -10.20 -3.97
C PRO A 147 -0.31 -10.16 -2.92
N HIS A 148 -0.26 -9.10 -2.12
CA HIS A 148 0.72 -8.91 -1.05
C HIS A 148 0.02 -8.50 0.23
N ILE A 149 0.41 -9.12 1.34
CA ILE A 149 0.01 -8.71 2.68
C ILE A 149 1.23 -8.24 3.45
N VAL A 150 1.11 -7.06 4.04
CA VAL A 150 2.01 -6.53 5.08
C VAL A 150 1.23 -6.49 6.40
N TRP A 151 1.80 -7.10 7.43
CA TRP A 151 1.21 -7.16 8.76
C TRP A 151 2.22 -6.77 9.84
N GLY A 152 1.79 -5.97 10.82
CA GLY A 152 2.61 -5.46 11.93
C GLY A 152 3.10 -4.02 11.73
N ALA A 153 3.13 -3.53 10.49
CA ALA A 153 3.55 -2.15 10.17
C ALA A 153 2.65 -1.09 10.85
N GLN A 154 1.36 -1.40 11.06
CA GLN A 154 0.41 -0.53 11.73
C GLN A 154 0.80 -0.15 13.16
N ARG A 155 1.62 -0.98 13.83
CA ARG A 155 2.12 -0.73 15.19
C ARG A 155 3.21 0.33 15.23
N ILE A 156 3.85 0.62 14.08
CA ILE A 156 4.92 1.60 13.95
C ILE A 156 4.32 2.97 13.61
N TRP A 157 3.50 3.04 12.56
CA TRP A 157 2.85 4.29 12.19
C TRP A 157 1.59 4.04 11.35
N THR A 158 0.43 4.28 11.94
CA THR A 158 -0.86 4.16 11.26
C THR A 158 -1.71 5.42 11.47
N LYS A 159 -2.87 5.44 10.84
CA LYS A 159 -3.84 6.53 10.90
C LYS A 159 -4.36 6.71 12.33
N ASP A 160 -4.59 7.96 12.73
CA ASP A 160 -5.14 8.35 14.05
C ASP A 160 -4.33 7.87 15.27
N ARG A 161 -3.09 7.43 15.07
CA ARG A 161 -2.20 6.97 16.13
C ARG A 161 -0.84 7.67 16.04
N PRO A 162 -0.18 7.93 17.17
CA PRO A 162 1.14 8.54 17.18
C PRO A 162 2.18 7.60 16.53
N LYS A 163 3.12 8.18 15.79
CA LYS A 163 4.24 7.44 15.20
C LYS A 163 5.23 6.97 16.28
N LYS A 164 5.62 5.69 16.23
CA LYS A 164 6.59 5.06 17.14
C LYS A 164 7.84 4.62 16.37
N LEU A 165 8.67 5.60 15.99
CA LEU A 165 9.83 5.36 15.11
C LEU A 165 11.10 4.92 15.86
N PHE A 166 11.22 5.23 17.15
CA PHE A 166 12.43 4.88 17.92
C PHE A 166 12.29 3.50 18.56
N ARG A 167 13.07 2.54 18.07
CA ARG A 167 13.19 1.16 18.59
C ARG A 167 11.84 0.49 18.94
N PRO A 168 10.86 0.45 18.02
CA PRO A 168 9.58 -0.20 18.28
C PRO A 168 9.71 -1.70 18.56
N LYS A 169 10.77 -2.39 18.07
CA LYS A 169 11.00 -3.83 18.25
C LYS A 169 9.81 -4.70 17.82
N VAL A 170 9.07 -4.22 16.82
CA VAL A 170 7.85 -4.84 16.31
C VAL A 170 8.21 -5.87 15.23
N PRO A 171 7.64 -7.10 15.27
CA PRO A 171 7.71 -8.00 14.13
C PRO A 171 6.87 -7.48 12.96
N VAL A 172 7.32 -7.73 11.74
CA VAL A 172 6.60 -7.43 10.50
C VAL A 172 6.58 -8.69 9.64
N THR A 173 5.40 -9.12 9.24
CA THR A 173 5.21 -10.29 8.36
C THR A 173 4.78 -9.81 6.98
N ILE A 174 5.46 -10.30 5.94
CA ILE A 174 5.13 -10.04 4.54
C ILE A 174 4.81 -11.37 3.88
N VAL A 175 3.59 -11.51 3.36
CA VAL A 175 3.15 -12.71 2.65
C VAL A 175 2.86 -12.35 1.20
N VAL A 176 3.60 -12.95 0.28
CA VAL A 176 3.41 -12.81 -1.16
C VAL A 176 2.55 -13.98 -1.65
N GLY A 177 1.38 -13.67 -2.18
CA GLY A 177 0.44 -14.64 -2.73
C GLY A 177 0.79 -15.09 -4.14
N GLU A 178 0.19 -16.20 -4.55
CA GLU A 178 0.25 -16.67 -5.94
C GLU A 178 -0.30 -15.62 -6.90
N ARG A 179 0.34 -15.52 -8.07
CA ARG A 179 -0.07 -14.58 -9.11
C ARG A 179 -1.43 -14.97 -9.71
N ILE A 180 -2.23 -13.96 -10.00
CA ILE A 180 -3.52 -14.08 -10.67
C ILE A 180 -3.34 -13.55 -12.09
N GLU A 181 -3.54 -14.40 -13.08
CA GLU A 181 -3.48 -14.00 -14.48
C GLU A 181 -4.71 -13.13 -14.85
N PRO A 182 -4.56 -12.12 -15.71
CA PRO A 182 -5.62 -11.16 -16.01
C PRO A 182 -6.59 -11.67 -17.08
N THR A 183 -7.06 -12.92 -16.95
CA THR A 183 -7.90 -13.59 -17.95
C THR A 183 -9.41 -13.41 -17.70
N LEU A 184 -9.78 -12.92 -16.52
CA LEU A 184 -11.17 -12.71 -16.12
C LEU A 184 -11.63 -11.27 -16.42
N PRO A 185 -12.95 -11.04 -16.60
CA PRO A 185 -13.52 -9.70 -16.60
C PRO A 185 -13.16 -8.93 -15.32
N THR A 186 -13.12 -7.59 -15.42
CA THR A 186 -12.64 -6.72 -14.31
C THR A 186 -13.34 -6.99 -12.97
N ALA A 187 -14.66 -7.19 -12.96
CA ALA A 187 -15.41 -7.40 -11.72
C ALA A 187 -15.03 -8.73 -11.04
N GLU A 188 -14.95 -9.81 -11.81
CA GLU A 188 -14.56 -11.14 -11.32
C GLU A 188 -13.11 -11.17 -10.88
N LEU A 189 -12.20 -10.56 -11.66
CA LEU A 189 -10.80 -10.43 -11.29
C LEU A 189 -10.61 -9.66 -9.97
N ASN A 190 -11.39 -8.57 -9.79
CA ASN A 190 -11.36 -7.78 -8.56
C ASN A 190 -11.91 -8.57 -7.35
N GLY A 191 -12.99 -9.34 -7.54
CA GLY A 191 -13.53 -10.23 -6.51
C GLY A 191 -12.57 -11.36 -6.12
N LEU A 192 -11.93 -11.99 -7.11
CA LEU A 192 -10.89 -13.00 -6.88
C LEU A 192 -9.69 -12.42 -6.14
N LEU A 193 -9.21 -11.24 -6.55
CA LEU A 193 -8.13 -10.53 -5.86
C LEU A 193 -8.49 -10.25 -4.40
N HIS A 194 -9.72 -9.77 -4.13
CA HIS A 194 -10.20 -9.51 -2.78
C HIS A 194 -10.21 -10.79 -1.93
N SER A 195 -10.80 -11.88 -2.43
CA SER A 195 -10.82 -13.17 -1.73
C SER A 195 -9.41 -13.71 -1.45
N ARG A 196 -8.49 -13.63 -2.43
CA ARG A 196 -7.10 -14.06 -2.24
C ARG A 196 -6.38 -13.24 -1.17
N MET A 197 -6.56 -11.92 -1.17
CA MET A 197 -5.96 -11.05 -0.15
C MET A 197 -6.54 -11.29 1.23
N GLN A 198 -7.84 -11.60 1.34
CA GLN A 198 -8.47 -11.97 2.61
C GLN A 198 -7.84 -13.23 3.21
N HIS A 199 -7.70 -14.29 2.42
CA HIS A 199 -7.05 -15.53 2.88
C HIS A 199 -5.56 -15.33 3.22
N LEU A 200 -4.84 -14.50 2.46
CA LEU A 200 -3.45 -14.17 2.78
C LEU A 200 -3.34 -13.34 4.06
N LEU A 201 -4.32 -12.49 4.35
CA LEU A 201 -4.34 -11.71 5.58
C LEU A 201 -4.50 -12.62 6.80
N GLU A 202 -5.45 -13.54 6.73
CA GLU A 202 -5.65 -14.56 7.77
C GLU A 202 -4.37 -15.37 8.01
N ARG A 203 -3.72 -15.81 6.92
CA ARG A 203 -2.44 -16.51 7.01
C ARG A 203 -1.33 -15.65 7.62
N ALA A 204 -1.24 -14.37 7.25
CA ALA A 204 -0.25 -13.46 7.79
C ALA A 204 -0.47 -13.22 9.30
N GLN A 205 -1.72 -13.14 9.73
CA GLN A 205 -2.12 -13.04 11.14
C GLN A 205 -1.71 -14.31 11.90
N GLU A 206 -2.05 -15.50 11.42
CA GLU A 206 -1.62 -16.76 12.04
C GLU A 206 -0.10 -16.83 12.22
N LEU A 207 0.67 -16.50 11.17
CA LEU A 207 2.13 -16.50 11.20
C LEU A 207 2.73 -15.45 12.13
N TYR A 208 1.99 -14.37 12.42
CA TYR A 208 2.45 -13.30 13.30
C TYR A 208 2.53 -13.71 14.77
N GLY A 209 1.68 -14.65 15.17
CA GLY A 209 1.59 -15.13 16.55
C GLY A 209 0.49 -14.46 17.37
N PRO A 210 0.70 -14.22 18.67
CA PRO A 210 -0.36 -13.79 19.58
C PRO A 210 -1.00 -12.44 19.21
N HIS A 211 -2.32 -12.38 19.35
CA HIS A 211 -3.14 -11.19 19.21
C HIS A 211 -3.75 -10.85 20.58
N PRO A 212 -3.11 -9.96 21.37
CA PRO A 212 -3.60 -9.65 22.71
C PRO A 212 -4.94 -8.91 22.62
N ALA A 213 -5.90 -9.30 23.45
CA ALA A 213 -7.22 -8.66 23.49
C ALA A 213 -7.10 -7.17 23.83
N GLY A 214 -7.96 -6.35 23.23
CA GLY A 214 -8.04 -4.90 23.46
C GLY A 214 -6.90 -4.07 22.87
N GLU A 215 -5.84 -4.67 22.33
CA GLU A 215 -4.76 -3.95 21.67
C GLU A 215 -5.25 -3.22 20.42
N PHE A 216 -4.89 -1.93 20.28
CA PHE A 216 -5.44 -1.07 19.23
C PHE A 216 -5.14 -1.53 17.80
N TRP A 217 -4.09 -2.35 17.62
CA TRP A 217 -3.58 -2.82 16.33
C TRP A 217 -4.14 -4.20 15.95
N VAL A 218 -4.85 -4.84 16.88
CA VAL A 218 -5.49 -6.14 16.68
C VAL A 218 -6.92 -5.89 16.15
N PRO A 219 -7.34 -6.57 15.06
CA PRO A 219 -8.69 -6.48 14.53
C PRO A 219 -9.76 -6.82 15.55
N HIS A 220 -10.93 -6.18 15.43
CA HIS A 220 -12.08 -6.43 16.29
C HIS A 220 -12.50 -7.91 16.29
N ARG A 221 -12.49 -8.57 15.11
CA ARG A 221 -12.80 -10.01 14.95
C ARG A 221 -11.89 -10.93 15.78
N LEU A 222 -10.69 -10.47 16.12
CA LEU A 222 -9.71 -11.20 16.93
C LEU A 222 -9.75 -10.78 18.42
N GLY A 223 -10.79 -10.06 18.85
CA GLY A 223 -10.91 -9.54 20.22
C GLY A 223 -10.05 -8.29 20.49
N GLY A 224 -9.54 -7.65 19.44
CA GLY A 224 -8.70 -6.46 19.54
C GLY A 224 -9.46 -5.15 19.73
N GLY A 225 -8.70 -4.08 19.93
CA GLY A 225 -9.22 -2.72 20.11
C GLY A 225 -9.28 -1.89 18.82
N ALA A 226 -8.96 -2.45 17.66
CA ALA A 226 -9.21 -1.78 16.38
C ALA A 226 -10.72 -1.67 16.12
N PRO A 227 -11.20 -0.61 15.45
CA PRO A 227 -12.60 -0.51 15.03
C PRO A 227 -13.02 -1.70 14.16
N SER A 228 -14.29 -2.09 14.25
CA SER A 228 -14.89 -2.99 13.25
C SER A 228 -14.86 -2.38 11.84
N LEU A 229 -15.03 -3.21 10.81
CA LEU A 229 -15.11 -2.72 9.42
C LEU A 229 -16.22 -1.67 9.23
N ALA A 230 -17.38 -1.87 9.86
CA ALA A 230 -18.49 -0.93 9.79
C ALA A 230 -18.17 0.42 10.45
N GLU A 231 -17.55 0.40 11.63
CA GLU A 231 -17.12 1.61 12.33
C GLU A 231 -16.01 2.34 11.56
N ALA A 232 -15.02 1.60 11.06
CA ALA A 232 -13.95 2.13 10.22
C ALA A 232 -14.50 2.82 8.96
N ALA A 233 -15.48 2.20 8.29
CA ALA A 233 -16.14 2.77 7.11
C ALA A 233 -16.86 4.07 7.45
N ARG A 234 -17.57 4.13 8.58
CA ARG A 234 -18.23 5.36 9.07
C ARG A 234 -17.22 6.48 9.34
N LEU A 235 -16.10 6.17 10.00
CA LEU A 235 -15.03 7.14 10.28
C LEU A 235 -14.37 7.65 8.99
N ASP A 236 -14.12 6.76 8.03
CA ASP A 236 -13.58 7.14 6.71
C ASP A 236 -14.54 8.06 5.94
N ALA A 237 -15.85 7.77 5.98
CA ALA A 237 -16.89 8.60 5.34
C ALA A 237 -16.97 10.00 5.97
N GLN A 238 -16.94 10.09 7.30
CA GLN A 238 -16.92 11.37 8.02
C GLN A 238 -15.69 12.21 7.65
N GLU A 239 -14.51 11.60 7.64
CA GLU A 239 -13.28 12.29 7.24
C GLU A 239 -13.30 12.74 5.78
N ALA A 240 -13.88 11.93 4.88
CA ALA A 240 -14.07 12.30 3.48
C ALA A 240 -15.00 13.52 3.34
N ALA A 241 -16.10 13.56 4.08
CA ALA A 241 -17.04 14.67 4.11
C ALA A 241 -16.39 15.96 4.64
N VAL A 242 -15.67 15.90 5.77
CA VAL A 242 -14.93 17.05 6.33
C VAL A 242 -13.91 17.58 5.33
N ARG A 243 -13.18 16.69 4.66
CA ARG A 243 -12.22 17.10 3.62
C ARG A 243 -12.90 17.73 2.41
N ALA A 244 -14.04 17.19 1.97
CA ALA A 244 -14.81 17.77 0.87
C ALA A 244 -15.31 19.18 1.22
N ALA A 245 -15.84 19.38 2.43
CA ALA A 245 -16.27 20.70 2.91
C ALA A 245 -15.11 21.71 2.95
N ARG A 246 -13.95 21.32 3.48
CA ARG A 246 -12.75 22.18 3.49
C ARG A 246 -12.26 22.54 2.07
N ARG A 247 -12.38 21.62 1.11
CA ARG A 247 -12.04 21.91 -0.30
C ARG A 247 -13.02 22.90 -0.92
N ALA A 248 -14.33 22.72 -0.69
CA ALA A 248 -15.35 23.64 -1.19
C ALA A 248 -15.15 25.06 -0.66
N GLN A 249 -14.85 25.20 0.64
CA GLN A 249 -14.53 26.50 1.25
C GLN A 249 -13.28 27.16 0.66
N ARG A 250 -12.25 26.39 0.30
CA ARG A 250 -11.05 26.92 -0.35
C ARG A 250 -11.28 27.33 -1.80
N ALA A 251 -12.24 26.72 -2.48
CA ALA A 251 -12.60 27.06 -3.87
C ALA A 251 -13.48 28.32 -3.95
N HIS A 252 -14.19 28.67 -2.87
CA HIS A 252 -14.99 29.90 -2.76
C HIS A 252 -14.57 30.69 -1.51
N PRO A 253 -13.41 31.40 -1.54
CA PRO A 253 -13.06 32.28 -0.43
C PRO A 253 -14.12 33.39 -0.34
N ALA A 254 -14.83 33.45 0.79
CA ALA A 254 -15.72 34.57 1.06
C ALA A 254 -14.88 35.87 1.15
N GLY A 255 -15.15 36.81 0.25
CA GLY A 255 -14.67 38.19 0.31
C GLY A 255 -13.34 38.46 -0.43
N ALA A 256 -13.40 38.64 -1.75
CA ALA A 256 -12.60 39.70 -2.37
C ALA A 256 -13.42 40.99 -2.23
N PRO A 257 -12.90 42.08 -1.63
CA PRO A 257 -13.58 43.35 -1.67
C PRO A 257 -13.63 43.84 -3.12
N GLU A 258 -14.83 44.15 -3.62
CA GLU A 258 -15.01 44.87 -4.87
C GLU A 258 -14.26 46.21 -4.75
N GLN A 259 -13.32 46.45 -5.67
CA GLN A 259 -12.75 47.78 -5.95
C GLN A 259 -13.28 48.24 -7.30
#